data_AF-A0A3S4HPB7-F1
#
_entry.id   AF-A0A3S4HPB7-F1
#
_cell.length_a   1.000
_cell.length_b   1.000
_cell.length_c   1.000
_cell.angle_alpha   90.00
_cell.angle_beta   90.00
_cell.angle_gamma   90.00
#
_symmetry.space_group_name_H-M   'P 1'
#
loop_
_entity.id
_entity.type
_entity.pdbx_description
1 polymer ?
#
loop_
_entity_poly.entity_id
_entity_poly.type
_entity_poly.pdbx_seq_one_letter_code
_entity_poly.pdbx_strand_id
1 'polypeptide(L)'
;MAEITAQYMSYIDAMKHGRLELAAEYLLMAALLIEIKSRLLLPRPQLDEDGEPDDPRAELVRRLLEYEQMKLAALELDKIPQADRDFAWLAC
;
A
#
# COMPACT_ATOMS: atom_id res chain seq x y z
N MET A 1 1.66 -14.46 -2.89
CA MET A 1 1.15 -13.81 -1.66
C MET A 1 1.88 -14.24 -0.41
N ALA A 2 2.03 -15.54 -0.13
CA ALA A 2 2.77 -16.01 1.05
C ALA A 2 4.18 -15.41 1.20
N GLU A 3 4.91 -15.23 0.10
CA GLU A 3 6.25 -14.63 0.10
C GLU A 3 6.23 -13.12 0.38
N ILE A 4 5.36 -12.36 -0.27
CA ILE A 4 5.19 -10.91 -0.03
C ILE A 4 4.77 -10.66 1.42
N THR A 5 3.85 -11.45 1.97
CA THR A 5 3.44 -11.33 3.38
C THR A 5 4.61 -11.62 4.32
N ALA A 6 5.44 -12.62 4.03
CA ALA A 6 6.60 -12.95 4.85
C ALA A 6 7.67 -11.83 4.80
N GLN A 7 7.94 -11.28 3.62
CA GLN A 7 8.86 -10.15 3.45
C GLN A 7 8.36 -8.90 4.19
N TYR A 8 7.06 -8.61 4.12
CA TYR A 8 6.45 -7.48 4.80
C TYR A 8 6.52 -7.62 6.33
N MET A 9 6.25 -8.81 6.87
CA MET A 9 6.36 -9.08 8.31
C MET A 9 7.81 -8.97 8.81
N SER A 10 8.77 -9.48 8.03
CA SER A 10 10.21 -9.31 8.32
C SER A 10 10.62 -7.84 8.39
N TYR A 11 10.10 -7.02 7.47
CA TYR A 11 10.33 -5.57 7.46
C TYR A 11 9.76 -4.88 8.71
N ILE A 12 8.54 -5.25 9.13
CA ILE A 12 7.93 -4.71 10.37
C ILE A 12 8.75 -5.10 11.61
N ASP A 13 9.18 -6.36 11.72
CA ASP A 13 9.96 -6.83 12.87
C ASP A 13 11.33 -6.14 12.94
N ALA A 14 11.95 -5.83 11.81
CA ALA A 14 13.17 -5.03 11.77
C ALA A 14 12.95 -3.59 12.30
N MET A 15 11.81 -2.96 11.98
CA MET A 15 11.51 -1.58 12.42
C MET A 15 11.03 -1.45 13.87
N LYS A 16 10.37 -2.49 14.41
CA LYS A 16 9.89 -2.52 15.81
C LYS A 16 10.97 -2.25 16.84
N HIS A 17 12.24 -2.54 16.51
CA HIS A 17 13.39 -2.31 17.39
C HIS A 17 13.75 -0.83 17.55
N GLY A 18 13.21 0.09 16.74
CA GLY A 18 13.59 1.51 16.76
C GLY A 18 12.44 2.51 16.89
N ARG A 19 11.22 2.22 16.43
CA ARG A 19 10.09 3.19 16.40
C ARG A 19 8.72 2.49 16.51
N LEU A 20 8.15 2.47 17.72
CA LEU A 20 6.84 1.86 18.00
C LEU A 20 5.66 2.61 17.34
N GLU A 21 5.75 3.93 17.17
CA GLU A 21 4.70 4.74 16.51
C GLU A 21 4.53 4.37 15.03
N LEU A 22 5.62 4.08 14.32
CA LEU A 22 5.55 3.65 12.92
C LEU A 22 4.85 2.30 12.78
N ALA A 23 4.99 1.40 13.76
CA ALA A 23 4.40 0.06 13.68
C ALA A 23 2.87 0.08 13.59
N ALA A 24 2.20 1.10 14.14
CA ALA A 24 0.74 1.20 14.14
C ALA A 24 0.15 1.34 12.73
N GLU A 25 0.80 2.10 11.84
CA GLU A 25 0.36 2.26 10.45
C GLU A 25 0.51 0.97 9.62
N TYR A 26 1.45 0.11 10.02
CA TYR A 26 1.75 -1.16 9.34
C TYR A 26 0.87 -2.32 9.85
N LEU A 27 0.22 -2.19 11.01
CA LEU A 27 -0.70 -3.19 11.55
C LEU A 27 -1.94 -3.40 10.67
N LEU A 28 -2.48 -2.33 10.06
CA LEU A 28 -3.62 -2.41 9.15
C LEU A 28 -3.29 -3.29 7.93
N MET A 29 -2.12 -3.09 7.33
CA MET A 29 -1.68 -3.86 6.18
C MET A 29 -1.37 -5.32 6.57
N ALA A 30 -0.80 -5.55 7.76
CA ALA A 30 -0.58 -6.91 8.27
C ALA A 30 -1.91 -7.66 8.46
N ALA A 31 -2.93 -7.01 9.03
CA ALA A 31 -4.27 -7.60 9.19
C ALA A 31 -4.90 -7.93 7.83
N LEU A 32 -4.81 -7.02 6.85
CA LEU A 32 -5.32 -7.22 5.50
C LEU A 32 -4.63 -8.42 4.79
N LEU A 33 -3.31 -8.55 4.92
CA LEU A 33 -2.57 -9.67 4.32
C LEU A 33 -2.92 -11.01 4.98
N ILE A 34 -3.15 -11.02 6.30
CA ILE A 34 -3.60 -12.21 7.03
C ILE A 34 -5.01 -12.62 6.57
N GLU A 35 -5.90 -11.66 6.40
CA GLU A 35 -7.26 -11.89 5.89
C GLU A 35 -7.24 -12.49 4.48
N ILE A 36 -6.49 -11.88 3.54
CA ILE A 36 -6.35 -12.38 2.17
C ILE A 36 -5.81 -13.81 2.17
N LYS A 37 -4.80 -14.09 3.00
CA LYS A 37 -4.25 -15.45 3.13
C LYS A 37 -5.27 -16.45 3.69
N SER A 38 -6.06 -16.04 4.67
CA SER A 38 -7.12 -16.87 5.25
C SER A 38 -8.20 -17.20 4.22
N ARG A 39 -8.66 -16.21 3.44
CA ARG A 39 -9.65 -16.41 2.37
C ARG A 39 -9.15 -17.33 1.27
N LEU A 40 -7.88 -17.22 0.88
CA LEU A 40 -7.26 -18.10 -0.13
C LEU A 40 -7.10 -19.56 0.31
N LEU A 41 -7.14 -19.86 1.61
CA LEU A 41 -7.02 -21.23 2.14
C LEU A 41 -8.38 -21.92 2.33
N LEU A 42 -9.50 -21.22 2.12
CA LEU A 42 -10.83 -21.79 2.28
C LEU A 42 -11.18 -22.74 1.12
N PRO A 43 -11.72 -23.94 1.39
CA PRO A 43 -11.99 -24.97 0.37
C PRO A 43 -13.18 -24.65 -0.55
N ARG A 44 -13.87 -23.53 -0.35
CA ARG A 44 -14.95 -23.05 -1.21
C ARG A 44 -14.61 -21.64 -1.68
N PRO A 45 -14.38 -21.40 -2.98
CA PRO A 45 -14.21 -20.05 -3.48
C PRO A 45 -15.50 -19.26 -3.20
N GLN A 46 -15.34 -18.05 -2.65
CA GLN A 46 -16.43 -17.09 -2.58
C GLN A 46 -16.72 -16.66 -4.01
N LEU A 47 -17.99 -16.71 -4.39
CA LEU A 47 -18.43 -16.26 -5.71
C LEU A 47 -18.93 -14.81 -5.56
N ASP A 48 -18.61 -13.96 -6.53
CA ASP A 48 -19.13 -12.60 -6.61
C ASP A 48 -20.62 -12.58 -7.05
N GLU A 49 -21.21 -11.38 -7.18
CA GLU A 49 -22.62 -11.21 -7.53
C GLU A 49 -22.97 -11.81 -8.91
N ASP A 50 -21.98 -12.01 -9.77
CA ASP A 50 -22.09 -12.58 -11.12
C ASP A 50 -21.77 -14.08 -11.18
N GLY A 51 -21.39 -14.69 -10.04
CA GLY A 51 -21.09 -16.12 -9.95
C GLY A 51 -19.68 -16.49 -10.40
N GLU A 52 -18.78 -15.53 -10.52
CA GLU A 52 -17.36 -15.71 -10.79
C GLU A 52 -16.57 -15.83 -9.48
N PRO A 53 -15.41 -16.51 -9.46
CA PRO A 53 -14.59 -16.60 -8.25
C PRO A 53 -14.05 -15.23 -7.86
N ASP A 54 -14.50 -14.72 -6.71
CA ASP A 54 -14.02 -13.46 -6.12
C ASP A 54 -12.54 -13.62 -5.73
N ASP A 55 -11.65 -12.88 -6.39
CA ASP A 55 -10.23 -12.88 -6.03
C ASP A 55 -10.01 -11.86 -4.89
N PRO A 56 -9.75 -12.32 -3.65
CA PRO A 56 -9.57 -11.43 -2.50
C PRO A 56 -8.35 -10.51 -2.63
N ARG A 57 -7.48 -10.74 -3.64
CA ARG A 57 -6.33 -9.87 -3.94
C ARG A 57 -6.71 -8.66 -4.78
N ALA A 58 -7.84 -8.69 -5.49
CA ALA A 58 -8.22 -7.65 -6.45
C ALA A 58 -8.32 -6.27 -5.79
N GLU A 59 -8.90 -6.20 -4.59
CA GLU A 59 -9.01 -4.96 -3.84
C GLU A 59 -7.63 -4.38 -3.47
N LEU A 60 -6.70 -5.22 -3.01
CA LEU A 60 -5.35 -4.80 -2.66
C LEU A 60 -4.59 -4.28 -3.89
N VAL A 61 -4.68 -5.00 -5.01
CA VAL A 61 -4.03 -4.61 -6.26
C VAL A 61 -4.56 -3.26 -6.73
N ARG A 62 -5.87 -3.04 -6.67
CA ARG A 62 -6.48 -1.77 -7.02
C ARG A 62 -5.95 -0.62 -6.16
N ARG A 63 -5.91 -0.78 -4.84
CA ARG A 63 -5.35 0.25 -3.93
C ARG A 63 -3.87 0.55 -4.21
N LEU A 64 -3.09 -0.46 -4.57
CA LEU A 64 -1.67 -0.29 -4.91
C LEU A 64 -1.49 0.50 -6.22
N LEU A 65 -2.32 0.22 -7.23
CA LEU A 65 -2.31 0.97 -8.50
C LEU A 65 -2.71 2.43 -8.29
N GLU A 66 -3.75 2.68 -7.48
CA GLU A 66 -4.18 4.04 -7.11
C GLU A 66 -3.05 4.79 -6.38
N TYR A 67 -2.34 4.12 -5.46
CA TYR A 67 -1.19 4.69 -4.77
C TYR A 67 -0.02 4.99 -5.72
N GLU A 68 0.30 4.07 -6.63
CA GLU A 68 1.36 4.26 -7.64
C GLU A 68 1.07 5.48 -8.50
N GLN A 69 -0.18 5.62 -8.98
CA GLN A 69 -0.60 6.78 -9.76
C GLN A 69 -0.45 8.08 -8.97
N MET A 70 -0.86 8.09 -7.70
CA MET A 70 -0.73 9.26 -6.82
C MET A 70 0.74 9.62 -6.59
N LYS A 71 1.59 8.61 -6.38
CA LYS A 71 3.03 8.78 -6.17
C LYS A 71 3.72 9.35 -7.40
N LEU A 72 3.38 8.86 -8.58
CA LEU A 72 3.90 9.39 -9.85
C LEU A 72 3.46 10.85 -10.05
N ALA A 73 2.19 11.17 -9.80
CA ALA A 73 1.70 12.54 -9.88
C ALA A 73 2.44 13.47 -8.90
N ALA A 74 2.67 13.03 -7.66
CA ALA A 74 3.45 13.78 -6.67
C ALA A 74 4.90 14.01 -7.14
N LEU A 75 5.54 13.01 -7.75
CA LEU A 75 6.89 13.15 -8.30
C LEU A 75 6.94 14.13 -9.47
N GLU A 76 5.95 14.11 -10.37
CA GLU A 76 5.89 15.09 -11.47
C GLU A 76 5.65 16.50 -10.94
N LEU A 77 4.80 16.67 -9.92
CA LEU A 77 4.60 17.97 -9.26
C LEU A 77 5.87 18.48 -8.59
N ASP A 78 6.68 17.61 -7.98
CA ASP A 78 7.93 18.01 -7.34
C ASP A 78 9.01 18.49 -8.32
N LYS A 79 8.91 18.10 -9.60
CA LYS A 79 9.80 18.61 -10.67
C LYS A 79 9.45 20.02 -11.12
N ILE A 80 8.22 20.48 -10.84
CA ILE A 80 7.81 21.84 -11.18
C ILE A 80 8.55 22.77 -10.23
N PRO A 81 9.26 23.80 -10.74
CA PRO A 81 10.04 24.67 -9.89
C PRO A 81 9.09 25.42 -8.93
N GLN A 82 9.42 25.36 -7.65
CA GLN A 82 8.58 25.89 -6.58
C GLN A 82 9.10 27.28 -6.19
N ALA A 83 8.19 28.25 -6.15
CA ALA A 83 8.51 29.54 -5.57
C ALA A 83 8.92 29.38 -4.10
N ASP A 84 9.85 30.21 -3.63
CA ASP A 84 10.47 30.15 -2.30
C ASP A 84 11.38 28.93 -2.04
N ARG A 85 11.45 27.97 -2.96
CA ARG A 85 12.42 26.87 -2.97
C ARG A 85 13.47 27.03 -4.07
N ASP A 86 13.03 27.25 -5.31
CA ASP A 86 13.88 27.25 -6.50
C ASP A 86 14.05 28.64 -7.12
N PHE A 87 13.07 29.54 -6.93
CA PHE A 87 13.17 30.93 -7.35
C PHE A 87 12.32 31.85 -6.45
N ALA A 88 12.78 33.09 -6.29
CA ALA A 88 12.06 34.13 -5.54
C ALA A 88 11.27 35.02 -6.50
N TRP A 89 10.06 35.41 -6.09
CA TRP A 89 9.31 36.44 -6.81
C TRP A 89 10.05 37.76 -6.71
N LEU A 90 10.56 38.27 -7.83
CA LEU A 90 10.97 39.66 -7.90
C LEU A 90 9.70 40.51 -7.98
N ALA A 91 9.25 40.98 -6.82
CA ALA A 91 8.27 42.06 -6.76
C ALA A 91 8.93 43.31 -7.35
N CYS A 92 8.39 43.78 -8.48
CA CYS A 92 8.72 45.07 -9.09
C CYS A 92 8.03 46.20 -8.29
#